data_AF-A0A875S5F0-F1
#
_entry.id   AF-A0A875S5F0-F1
#
_cell.length_a   1.000
_cell.length_b   1.000
_cell.length_c   1.000
_cell.angle_alpha   90.00
_cell.angle_beta   90.00
_cell.angle_gamma   90.00
#
_symmetry.space_group_name_H-M   'P 1'
#
loop_
_entity.id
_entity.type
_entity.pdbx_description
1 polymer ?
#
loop_
_entity_poly.entity_id
_entity_poly.type
_entity_poly.pdbx_seq_one_letter_code
_entity_poly.pdbx_strand_id
1 'polypeptide(L)'
;MATIRFTVDRKVAGRSKGGLTLQGEPPKLPPIDSFKLNNIINSVENSKQLRKEIVDSVLRINNNYTEDLDDQIKAIRDIEQEEIIRRFEDITIAYSKVGKEATVQLDRRRQKMENIQEDMSVVNEQLRKSTRRVNEMIDRLKRLEKQFPVKDRLFDMNSPNDDHYRELFDRGMRKEIEEKNRRDKEELESRVISDNLSSSPTKMRQYIELEKDIEELQRTHSRSVSKFKNPTRLTVIEVPIAELNSEEVTVRSRREGEKWKGELRKLAKRNE
;
A
#
# COMPACT_ATOMS: atom_id res chain seq x y z
N MET A 1 10.54 31.48 -40.67
CA MET A 1 11.98 31.73 -40.82
C MET A 1 12.28 31.84 -42.31
N ALA A 2 12.57 33.05 -42.80
CA ALA A 2 12.78 33.31 -44.22
C ALA A 2 14.26 33.15 -44.58
N THR A 3 14.58 32.15 -45.42
CA THR A 3 15.93 31.94 -45.93
C THR A 3 16.13 32.80 -47.18
N ILE A 4 16.90 33.89 -47.06
CA ILE A 4 17.28 34.73 -48.20
C ILE A 4 18.43 34.03 -48.94
N ARG A 5 18.15 33.53 -50.15
CA ARG A 5 19.16 33.02 -51.09
C ARG A 5 19.61 34.16 -51.98
N PHE A 6 20.91 34.50 -51.93
CA PHE A 6 21.51 35.43 -52.88
C PHE A 6 21.94 34.66 -54.14
N THR A 7 21.26 34.90 -55.26
CA THR A 7 21.72 34.54 -56.60
C THR A 7 22.60 35.66 -57.14
N VAL A 8 23.86 35.35 -57.43
CA VAL A 8 24.79 36.29 -58.06
C VAL A 8 24.59 36.23 -59.57
N ASP A 9 23.86 37.20 -60.12
CA ASP A 9 23.77 37.42 -61.57
C ASP A 9 25.11 37.95 -62.10
N ARG A 10 25.84 37.11 -62.84
CA ARG A 10 26.97 37.54 -63.65
C ARG A 10 26.47 38.23 -64.91
N LYS A 11 26.33 39.57 -64.89
CA LYS A 11 26.32 40.37 -66.11
C LYS A 11 27.75 40.56 -66.61
N VAL A 12 28.08 39.89 -67.72
CA VAL A 12 29.32 40.09 -68.48
C VAL A 12 29.21 41.38 -69.29
N ALA A 13 30.23 42.23 -69.16
CA ALA A 13 30.32 43.56 -69.74
C ALA A 13 30.46 43.56 -71.27
N GLY A 14 29.83 44.56 -71.90
CA GLY A 14 30.18 45.03 -73.24
C GLY A 14 31.56 45.68 -73.23
N ARG A 15 32.37 45.31 -74.21
CA ARG A 15 33.72 45.81 -74.50
C ARG A 15 33.70 47.30 -74.88
N SER A 16 34.44 48.13 -74.15
CA SER A 16 35.10 49.30 -74.72
C SER A 16 36.62 49.08 -74.68
N LYS A 17 37.24 49.05 -75.87
CA LYS A 17 38.68 48.98 -76.06
C LYS A 17 39.33 50.29 -75.60
N GLY A 18 39.96 50.27 -74.44
CA GLY A 18 40.89 51.30 -73.98
C GLY A 18 42.05 50.60 -73.32
N GLY A 19 43.21 50.59 -73.99
CA GLY A 19 44.41 49.90 -73.54
C GLY A 19 44.98 50.54 -72.28
N LEU A 20 44.96 49.80 -71.18
CA LEU A 20 45.91 49.91 -70.08
C LEU A 20 46.49 48.51 -69.90
N THR A 21 47.76 48.36 -70.28
CA THR A 21 48.58 47.19 -70.02
C THR A 21 48.77 47.02 -68.52
N LEU A 22 47.80 46.41 -67.85
CA LEU A 22 47.97 45.83 -66.52
C LEU A 22 48.63 44.46 -66.69
N GLN A 23 49.94 44.47 -66.96
CA GLN A 23 50.78 43.31 -66.71
C GLN A 23 50.89 43.14 -65.19
N GLY A 24 50.10 42.23 -64.65
CA GLY A 24 50.17 41.78 -63.26
C GLY A 24 49.00 40.86 -62.98
N GLU A 25 49.27 39.63 -62.55
CA GLU A 25 48.22 38.79 -61.97
C GLU A 25 47.46 39.61 -60.92
N PRO A 26 46.12 39.52 -60.85
CA PRO A 26 45.37 40.17 -59.78
C PRO A 26 45.99 39.74 -58.44
N PRO A 27 46.28 40.69 -57.52
CA PRO A 27 46.96 40.37 -56.27
C PRO A 27 46.18 39.25 -55.58
N LYS A 28 46.86 38.11 -55.36
CA LYS A 28 46.25 36.96 -54.70
C LYS A 28 45.81 37.43 -53.32
N LEU A 29 44.50 37.35 -53.06
CA LEU A 29 43.95 37.64 -51.75
C LEU A 29 44.70 36.80 -50.72
N PRO A 30 45.11 37.39 -49.59
CA PRO A 30 45.87 36.65 -48.61
C PRO A 30 45.01 35.51 -48.05
N PRO A 31 45.64 34.42 -47.55
CA PRO A 31 44.93 33.25 -47.05
C PRO A 31 43.92 33.63 -45.98
N ILE A 32 42.81 32.90 -45.85
CA ILE A 32 41.73 33.25 -44.90
C ILE A 32 42.23 33.37 -43.45
N ASP A 33 43.27 32.61 -43.11
CA ASP A 33 43.93 32.67 -41.80
C ASP A 33 44.57 34.03 -41.50
N SER A 34 44.98 34.80 -42.52
CA SER A 34 45.51 36.16 -42.34
C SER A 34 44.47 37.16 -41.84
N PHE A 35 43.18 36.86 -42.02
CA PHE A 35 42.06 37.67 -41.53
C PHE A 35 41.64 37.32 -40.11
N LYS A 36 42.30 36.35 -39.45
CA LYS A 36 42.08 36.10 -38.03
C LYS A 36 42.52 37.33 -37.23
N LEU A 37 41.75 37.67 -36.19
CA LEU A 37 41.99 38.86 -35.37
C LEU A 37 43.44 38.95 -34.87
N ASN A 38 44.02 37.83 -34.44
CA ASN A 38 45.43 37.76 -34.01
C ASN A 38 46.41 38.17 -35.12
N ASN A 39 46.17 37.78 -36.38
CA ASN A 39 47.05 38.11 -37.49
C ASN A 39 46.86 39.56 -37.96
N ILE A 40 45.63 40.07 -37.90
CA ILE A 40 45.32 41.48 -38.14
C ILE A 40 46.02 42.35 -37.08
N ILE A 41 45.89 42.03 -35.80
CA ILE A 41 46.54 42.75 -34.69
C ILE A 41 48.07 42.70 -34.83
N ASN A 42 48.64 41.57 -35.24
CA ASN A 42 50.08 41.43 -35.45
C ASN A 42 50.60 42.23 -36.66
N SER A 43 49.79 42.40 -37.70
CA SER A 43 50.14 43.18 -38.91
C SER A 43 50.17 44.70 -38.70
N VAL A 44 49.65 45.21 -37.58
CA VAL A 44 49.73 46.63 -37.19
C VAL A 44 51.14 46.93 -36.65
N GLU A 45 52.14 46.97 -37.53
CA GLU A 45 53.56 46.97 -37.14
C GLU A 45 54.01 48.21 -36.34
N ASN A 46 53.36 49.38 -36.47
CA ASN A 46 53.89 50.65 -35.95
C ASN A 46 53.09 51.32 -34.83
N SER A 47 52.12 50.63 -34.19
CA SER A 47 51.43 51.20 -33.03
C SER A 47 51.20 50.14 -31.95
N LYS A 48 52.20 49.96 -31.07
CA LYS A 48 52.04 49.18 -29.82
C LYS A 48 50.84 49.69 -29.01
N GLN A 49 50.57 50.99 -29.08
CA GLN A 49 49.43 51.65 -28.44
C GLN A 49 48.09 51.16 -29.02
N LEU A 50 47.94 51.14 -30.34
CA LEU A 50 46.69 50.71 -31.00
C LEU A 50 46.42 49.22 -30.77
N ARG A 51 47.45 48.37 -30.76
CA ARG A 51 47.30 46.94 -30.39
C ARG A 51 46.77 46.79 -28.97
N LYS A 52 47.32 47.56 -28.03
CA LYS A 52 46.88 47.56 -26.64
C LYS A 52 45.43 48.03 -26.52
N GLU A 53 45.06 49.11 -27.21
CA GLU A 53 43.67 49.62 -27.22
C GLU A 53 42.67 48.61 -27.78
N ILE A 54 43.02 47.89 -28.86
CA ILE A 54 42.16 46.84 -29.41
C ILE A 54 41.98 45.69 -28.41
N VAL A 55 43.08 45.23 -27.80
CA VAL A 55 43.02 44.15 -26.78
C VAL A 55 42.21 44.60 -25.57
N ASP A 56 42.45 45.81 -25.06
CA ASP A 56 41.72 46.38 -23.92
C ASP A 56 40.22 46.54 -24.26
N SER A 57 39.89 46.94 -25.49
CA SER A 57 38.50 47.02 -25.96
C SER A 57 37.84 45.65 -26.04
N VAL A 58 38.54 44.63 -26.54
CA VAL A 58 38.02 43.25 -26.62
C VAL A 58 37.80 42.69 -25.21
N LEU A 59 38.76 42.89 -24.30
CA LEU A 59 38.63 42.47 -22.91
C LEU A 59 37.47 43.18 -22.22
N ARG A 60 37.29 44.49 -22.46
CA ARG A 60 36.17 45.25 -21.91
C ARG A 60 34.83 44.75 -22.43
N ILE A 61 34.71 44.49 -23.73
CA ILE A 61 33.48 43.93 -24.31
C ILE A 61 33.21 42.55 -23.72
N ASN A 62 34.23 41.69 -23.59
CA ASN A 62 34.08 40.36 -23.04
C ASN A 62 33.67 40.38 -21.57
N ASN A 63 34.25 41.28 -20.76
CA ASN A 63 33.87 41.46 -19.37
C ASN A 63 32.43 41.95 -19.25
N ASN A 64 32.06 43.00 -20.00
CA ASN A 64 30.69 43.51 -20.01
C ASN A 64 29.68 42.44 -20.44
N TYR A 65 30.02 41.63 -21.43
CA TYR A 65 29.16 40.54 -21.90
C TYR A 65 29.03 39.42 -20.86
N THR A 66 30.12 39.11 -20.16
CA THR A 66 30.10 38.11 -19.08
C THR A 66 29.26 38.59 -17.90
N GLU A 67 29.40 39.86 -17.50
CA GLU A 67 28.57 40.48 -16.46
C GLU A 67 27.09 40.49 -16.83
N ASP A 68 26.74 40.88 -18.07
CA ASP A 68 25.35 40.86 -18.55
C ASP A 68 24.77 39.43 -18.57
N LEU A 69 25.56 38.43 -18.97
CA LEU A 69 25.14 37.04 -18.91
C LEU A 69 24.92 36.57 -17.46
N ASP A 70 25.81 36.92 -16.54
CA ASP A 70 25.67 36.55 -15.13
C ASP A 70 24.42 37.20 -14.51
N ASP A 71 24.15 38.47 -14.83
CA ASP A 71 22.94 39.17 -14.39
C ASP A 71 21.66 38.53 -14.97
N GLN A 72 21.67 38.16 -16.25
CA GLN A 72 20.54 37.46 -16.87
C GLN A 72 20.32 36.06 -16.27
N ILE A 73 21.39 35.31 -16.02
CA ILE A 73 21.32 33.99 -15.38
C ILE A 73 20.74 34.13 -13.98
N LYS A 74 21.17 35.14 -13.23
CA LYS A 74 20.65 35.42 -11.89
C LYS A 74 19.16 35.78 -11.92
N ALA A 75 18.75 36.66 -12.84
CA ALA A 75 17.34 37.02 -12.99
C ALA A 75 16.47 35.80 -13.35
N ILE A 76 16.93 34.94 -14.27
CA ILE A 76 16.22 33.71 -14.63
C ILE A 76 16.11 32.78 -13.41
N ARG A 77 17.20 32.59 -12.67
CA ARG A 77 17.20 31.77 -11.46
C ARG A 77 16.21 32.28 -10.43
N ASP A 78 16.17 33.59 -10.18
CA ASP A 78 15.28 34.20 -9.19
C ASP A 78 13.80 34.00 -9.58
N ILE A 79 13.47 34.17 -10.87
CA ILE A 79 12.13 33.91 -11.41
C ILE A 79 11.74 32.44 -11.25
N GLU A 80 12.64 31.50 -11.63
CA GLU A 80 12.38 30.07 -11.51
C GLU A 80 12.19 29.65 -10.04
N GLN A 81 12.99 30.19 -9.12
CA GLN A 81 12.85 29.91 -7.69
C GLN A 81 11.51 30.41 -7.15
N GLU A 82 11.09 31.62 -7.50
CA GLU A 82 9.80 32.16 -7.07
C GLU A 82 8.63 31.34 -7.63
N GLU A 83 8.72 30.89 -8.88
CA GLU A 83 7.71 30.01 -9.49
C GLU A 83 7.64 28.64 -8.78
N ILE A 84 8.79 28.04 -8.50
CA ILE A 84 8.86 26.77 -7.75
C ILE A 84 8.23 26.93 -6.37
N ILE A 85 8.54 28.00 -5.64
CA ILE A 85 7.96 28.28 -4.31
C ILE A 85 6.45 28.42 -4.42
N ARG A 86 5.93 29.21 -5.37
CA ARG A 86 4.49 29.36 -5.60
C ARG A 86 3.81 28.01 -5.87
N ARG A 87 4.38 27.17 -6.73
CA ARG A 87 3.86 25.83 -7.01
C ARG A 87 3.85 24.94 -5.77
N PHE A 88 4.88 25.03 -4.92
CA PHE A 88 4.90 24.29 -3.65
C PHE A 88 3.81 24.75 -2.67
N GLU A 89 3.52 26.05 -2.63
CA GLU A 89 2.43 26.60 -1.81
C GLU A 89 1.06 26.10 -2.30
N ASP A 90 0.81 26.14 -3.62
CA ASP A 90 -0.42 25.63 -4.23
C ASP A 90 -0.63 24.14 -3.92
N ILE A 91 0.42 23.34 -4.06
CA ILE A 91 0.41 21.92 -3.72
C ILE A 91 0.07 21.75 -2.23
N THR A 92 0.72 22.52 -1.34
CA THR A 92 0.47 22.44 0.11
C THR A 92 -0.98 22.78 0.46
N ILE A 93 -1.54 23.82 -0.17
CA ILE A 93 -2.95 24.20 -0.01
C ILE A 93 -3.86 23.07 -0.48
N ALA A 94 -3.60 22.50 -1.66
CA ALA A 94 -4.39 21.39 -2.20
C ALA A 94 -4.37 20.17 -1.26
N TYR A 95 -3.19 19.76 -0.77
CA TYR A 95 -3.08 18.67 0.21
C TYR A 95 -3.84 18.96 1.50
N SER A 96 -3.81 20.20 2.00
CA SER A 96 -4.56 20.57 3.20
C SER A 96 -6.08 20.47 3.01
N LYS A 97 -6.58 20.83 1.81
CA LYS A 97 -8.00 20.72 1.45
C LYS A 97 -8.43 19.26 1.38
N VAL A 98 -7.66 18.42 0.68
CA VAL A 98 -7.92 16.98 0.58
C VAL A 98 -7.90 16.32 1.96
N GLY A 99 -6.95 16.69 2.82
CA GLY A 99 -6.89 16.19 4.20
C GLY A 99 -8.15 16.52 5.01
N LYS A 100 -8.63 17.78 4.94
CA LYS A 100 -9.87 18.21 5.62
C LYS A 100 -11.12 17.54 5.05
N GLU A 101 -11.18 17.35 3.73
CA GLU A 101 -12.32 16.69 3.10
C GLU A 101 -12.38 15.20 3.48
N ALA A 102 -11.23 14.54 3.52
CA ALA A 102 -11.14 13.14 3.96
C ALA A 102 -11.63 12.97 5.41
N THR A 103 -11.24 13.87 6.33
CA THR A 103 -11.73 13.81 7.72
C THR A 103 -13.24 14.03 7.81
N VAL A 104 -13.78 15.01 7.07
CA VAL A 104 -15.23 15.25 7.03
C VAL A 104 -15.99 14.03 6.47
N GLN A 105 -15.45 13.36 5.46
CA GLN A 105 -16.06 12.13 4.93
C GLN A 105 -16.02 10.98 5.94
N LEU A 106 -14.92 10.82 6.70
CA LEU A 106 -14.82 9.83 7.75
C LEU A 106 -15.83 10.10 8.87
N ASP A 107 -15.98 11.35 9.31
CA ASP A 107 -16.96 11.73 10.34
C ASP A 107 -18.40 11.44 9.89
N ARG A 108 -18.73 11.76 8.62
CA ARG A 108 -20.03 11.41 8.04
C ARG A 108 -20.28 9.91 7.99
N ARG A 109 -19.26 9.10 7.67
CA ARG A 109 -19.38 7.63 7.66
C ARG A 109 -19.58 7.09 9.07
N ARG A 110 -18.84 7.62 10.05
CA ARG A 110 -18.99 7.27 11.46
C ARG A 110 -20.41 7.56 11.96
N GLN A 111 -20.92 8.76 11.70
CA GLN A 111 -22.29 9.12 12.10
C GLN A 111 -23.34 8.20 11.47
N LYS A 112 -23.19 7.83 10.20
CA LYS A 112 -24.08 6.85 9.56
C LYS A 112 -24.03 5.48 10.24
N MET A 113 -22.84 5.05 10.65
CA MET A 113 -22.68 3.77 11.36
C MET A 113 -23.32 3.80 12.74
N GLU A 114 -23.18 4.91 13.47
CA GLU A 114 -23.85 5.13 14.75
C GLU A 114 -25.38 5.06 14.59
N ASN A 115 -25.95 5.71 13.56
CA ASN A 115 -27.37 5.63 13.27
C ASN A 115 -27.83 4.20 12.93
N ILE A 116 -27.08 3.48 12.10
CA ILE A 116 -27.40 2.07 11.75
C ILE A 116 -27.38 1.19 13.00
N GLN A 117 -26.43 1.43 13.91
CA GLN A 117 -26.34 0.68 15.16
C GLN A 117 -27.54 0.97 16.07
N GLU A 118 -28.00 2.21 16.14
CA GLU A 118 -29.22 2.59 16.86
C GLU A 118 -30.46 1.90 16.25
N ASP A 119 -30.63 1.99 14.93
CA ASP A 119 -31.73 1.33 14.21
C ASP A 119 -31.73 -0.18 14.44
N MET A 120 -30.54 -0.80 14.41
CA MET A 120 -30.39 -2.23 14.65
C MET A 120 -30.75 -2.62 16.10
N SER A 121 -30.48 -1.75 17.07
CA SER A 121 -30.93 -1.93 18.46
C SER A 121 -32.45 -1.94 18.55
N VAL A 122 -33.12 -0.99 17.87
CA VAL A 122 -34.59 -0.90 17.82
C VAL A 122 -35.19 -2.16 17.17
N VAL A 123 -34.65 -2.59 16.02
CA VAL A 123 -35.10 -3.81 15.33
C VAL A 123 -34.93 -5.04 16.21
N ASN A 124 -33.79 -5.17 16.90
CA ASN A 124 -33.55 -6.27 17.82
C ASN A 124 -34.55 -6.29 18.98
N GLU A 125 -34.89 -5.13 19.53
CA GLU A 125 -35.90 -5.06 20.60
C GLU A 125 -37.30 -5.42 20.08
N GLN A 126 -37.66 -4.99 18.88
CA GLN A 126 -38.91 -5.40 18.23
C GLN A 126 -38.95 -6.92 17.98
N LEU A 127 -37.83 -7.50 17.52
CA LEU A 127 -37.71 -8.94 17.30
C LEU A 127 -37.86 -9.73 18.60
N ARG A 128 -37.26 -9.27 19.71
CA ARG A 128 -37.43 -9.86 21.04
C ARG A 128 -38.89 -9.81 21.49
N LYS A 129 -39.55 -8.66 21.38
CA LYS A 129 -40.99 -8.52 21.70
C LYS A 129 -41.86 -9.43 20.83
N SER A 130 -41.58 -9.51 19.54
CA SER A 130 -42.29 -10.40 18.62
C SER A 130 -42.12 -11.87 19.00
N THR A 131 -40.89 -12.29 19.30
CA THR A 131 -40.56 -13.65 19.72
C THR A 131 -41.29 -14.04 21.02
N ARG A 132 -41.32 -13.14 22.02
CA ARG A 132 -42.10 -13.34 23.25
C ARG A 132 -43.58 -13.55 22.96
N ARG A 133 -44.20 -12.68 22.15
CA ARG A 133 -45.61 -12.82 21.76
C ARG A 133 -45.90 -14.15 21.08
N VAL A 134 -45.03 -14.59 20.15
CA VAL A 134 -45.22 -15.89 19.48
C VAL A 134 -45.11 -17.04 20.46
N ASN A 135 -44.13 -17.01 21.38
CA ASN A 135 -43.99 -18.05 22.40
C ASN A 135 -45.22 -18.08 23.33
N GLU A 136 -45.75 -16.93 23.73
CA GLU A 136 -46.99 -16.86 24.50
C GLU A 136 -48.19 -17.45 23.75
N MET A 137 -48.29 -17.22 22.43
CA MET A 137 -49.32 -17.83 21.60
C MET A 137 -49.16 -19.34 21.52
N ILE A 138 -47.93 -19.85 21.33
CA ILE A 138 -47.63 -21.28 21.35
C ILE A 138 -48.03 -21.88 22.70
N ASP A 139 -47.70 -21.24 23.83
CA ASP A 139 -48.06 -21.73 25.16
C ASP A 139 -49.57 -21.73 25.41
N ARG A 140 -50.32 -20.79 24.80
CA ARG A 140 -51.78 -20.80 24.82
C ARG A 140 -52.33 -21.94 23.97
N LEU A 141 -51.79 -22.16 22.78
CA LEU A 141 -52.18 -23.27 21.91
C LEU A 141 -51.93 -24.61 22.61
N LYS A 142 -50.74 -24.84 23.17
CA LYS A 142 -50.41 -26.01 24.00
C LYS A 142 -51.42 -26.24 25.12
N ARG A 143 -51.87 -25.17 25.79
CA ARG A 143 -52.87 -25.26 26.87
C ARG A 143 -54.26 -25.64 26.36
N LEU A 144 -54.68 -25.08 25.23
CA LEU A 144 -55.94 -25.44 24.58
C LEU A 144 -55.90 -26.89 24.11
N GLU A 145 -54.79 -27.31 23.52
CA GLU A 145 -54.62 -28.65 22.95
C GLU A 145 -54.78 -29.78 23.97
N LYS A 146 -54.43 -29.53 25.24
CA LYS A 146 -54.64 -30.48 26.34
C LYS A 146 -56.11 -30.85 26.58
N GLN A 147 -57.04 -30.05 26.08
CA GLN A 147 -58.49 -30.32 26.18
C GLN A 147 -58.99 -31.24 25.06
N PHE A 148 -58.19 -31.48 24.02
CA PHE A 148 -58.52 -32.36 22.90
C PHE A 148 -58.00 -33.79 23.14
N PRO A 149 -58.61 -34.81 22.49
CA PRO A 149 -58.10 -36.19 22.52
C PRO A 149 -56.71 -36.26 21.86
N VAL A 150 -55.88 -37.21 22.31
CA VAL A 150 -54.46 -37.34 21.91
C VAL A 150 -54.26 -37.45 20.39
N LYS A 151 -55.25 -37.98 19.66
CA LYS A 151 -55.18 -38.12 18.20
C LYS A 151 -55.20 -36.78 17.45
N ASP A 152 -55.76 -35.75 18.07
CA ASP A 152 -55.89 -34.40 17.49
C ASP A 152 -54.82 -33.45 18.04
N ARG A 153 -53.93 -33.96 18.91
CA ARG A 153 -52.84 -33.19 19.49
C ARG A 153 -51.72 -33.02 18.46
N LEU A 154 -51.08 -31.86 18.48
CA LEU A 154 -49.88 -31.52 17.74
C LEU A 154 -48.70 -31.41 18.71
N PHE A 155 -48.82 -30.71 19.84
CA PHE A 155 -47.73 -30.48 20.79
C PHE A 155 -47.56 -31.62 21.81
N ASP A 156 -47.39 -32.85 21.32
CA ASP A 156 -47.07 -34.04 22.10
C ASP A 156 -45.92 -34.80 21.43
N MET A 157 -45.01 -35.38 22.21
CA MET A 157 -43.86 -36.15 21.68
C MET A 157 -44.27 -37.38 20.86
N ASN A 158 -45.49 -37.88 21.10
CA ASN A 158 -46.07 -39.01 20.37
C ASN A 158 -47.28 -38.56 19.52
N SER A 159 -47.31 -37.28 19.14
CA SER A 159 -48.35 -36.72 18.28
C SER A 159 -48.36 -37.42 16.93
N PRO A 160 -49.52 -37.90 16.44
CA PRO A 160 -49.62 -38.44 15.07
C PRO A 160 -49.63 -37.34 14.00
N ASN A 161 -49.71 -36.07 14.41
CA ASN A 161 -49.80 -34.91 13.51
C ASN A 161 -48.45 -34.18 13.36
N ASP A 162 -47.39 -34.67 14.02
CA ASP A 162 -46.06 -34.07 14.00
C ASP A 162 -45.48 -33.98 12.59
N ASP A 163 -45.61 -35.03 11.77
CA ASP A 163 -45.11 -35.07 10.40
C ASP A 163 -45.84 -34.10 9.46
N HIS A 164 -47.15 -33.90 9.67
CA HIS A 164 -47.97 -33.02 8.84
C HIS A 164 -47.74 -31.53 9.14
N TYR A 165 -47.38 -31.20 10.39
CA TYR A 165 -47.14 -29.83 10.85
C TYR A 165 -45.74 -29.66 11.46
N ARG A 166 -44.74 -30.25 10.82
CA ARG A 166 -43.36 -30.34 11.34
C ARG A 166 -42.79 -29.01 11.81
N GLU A 167 -42.90 -27.94 11.03
CA GLU A 167 -42.32 -26.63 11.42
C GLU A 167 -42.96 -26.05 12.68
N LEU A 168 -44.28 -26.22 12.84
CA LEU A 168 -45.00 -25.75 14.00
C LEU A 168 -44.72 -26.65 15.21
N PHE A 169 -44.63 -27.96 14.97
CA PHE A 169 -44.20 -28.95 15.94
C PHE A 169 -42.81 -28.64 16.49
N ASP A 170 -41.81 -28.52 15.62
CA ASP A 170 -40.41 -28.22 15.97
C ASP A 170 -40.30 -26.88 16.72
N ARG A 171 -41.06 -25.87 16.29
CA ARG A 171 -41.08 -24.57 16.98
C ARG A 171 -41.74 -24.65 18.35
N GLY A 172 -42.84 -25.39 18.45
CA GLY A 172 -43.59 -25.55 19.69
C GLY A 172 -42.87 -26.43 20.70
N MET A 173 -42.30 -27.54 20.26
CA MET A 173 -41.64 -28.56 21.08
C MET A 173 -40.14 -28.35 21.23
N ARG A 174 -39.59 -27.23 20.73
CA ARG A 174 -38.14 -26.96 20.71
C ARG A 174 -37.44 -27.26 22.03
N LYS A 175 -37.98 -26.73 23.14
CA LYS A 175 -37.38 -26.91 24.47
C LYS A 175 -37.42 -28.36 24.91
N GLU A 176 -38.55 -29.03 24.67
CA GLU A 176 -38.76 -30.41 25.05
C GLU A 176 -37.91 -31.37 24.21
N ILE A 177 -37.68 -31.06 22.92
CA ILE A 177 -36.79 -31.78 22.00
C ILE A 177 -35.33 -31.61 22.43
N GLU A 178 -34.89 -30.38 22.69
CA GLU A 178 -33.53 -30.09 23.19
C GLU A 178 -33.25 -30.84 24.50
N GLU A 179 -34.20 -30.84 25.43
CA GLU A 179 -34.08 -31.51 26.72
C GLU A 179 -34.12 -33.04 26.61
N LYS A 180 -34.87 -33.59 25.64
CA LYS A 180 -34.85 -35.02 25.33
C LYS A 180 -33.49 -35.42 24.74
N ASN A 181 -33.00 -34.68 23.75
CA ASN A 181 -31.69 -34.92 23.14
C ASN A 181 -30.55 -34.83 24.17
N ARG A 182 -30.64 -33.91 25.13
CA ARG A 182 -29.69 -33.81 26.24
C ARG A 182 -29.69 -35.07 27.11
N ARG A 183 -30.87 -35.55 27.51
CA ARG A 183 -31.03 -36.77 28.31
C ARG A 183 -30.54 -38.02 27.57
N ASP A 184 -30.92 -38.16 26.30
CA ASP A 184 -30.53 -39.29 25.46
C ASP A 184 -28.99 -39.33 25.28
N LYS A 185 -28.36 -38.16 25.17
CA LYS A 185 -26.90 -38.04 25.12
C LYS A 185 -26.23 -38.46 26.43
N GLU A 186 -26.72 -37.98 27.57
CA GLU A 186 -26.19 -38.33 28.90
C GLU A 186 -26.36 -39.83 29.20
N GLU A 187 -27.46 -40.44 28.75
CA GLU A 187 -27.70 -41.87 28.89
C GLU A 187 -26.75 -42.69 28.00
N LEU A 188 -26.52 -42.26 26.75
CA LEU A 188 -25.58 -42.91 25.85
C LEU A 188 -24.14 -42.84 26.39
N GLU A 189 -23.73 -41.68 26.91
CA GLU A 189 -22.42 -41.52 27.55
C GLU A 189 -22.28 -42.43 28.77
N SER A 190 -23.32 -42.58 29.58
CA SER A 190 -23.34 -43.48 30.74
C SER A 190 -23.23 -44.96 30.35
N ARG A 191 -23.90 -45.39 29.26
CA ARG A 191 -23.80 -46.77 28.72
C ARG A 191 -22.41 -47.07 28.15
N VAL A 192 -21.81 -46.12 27.45
CA VAL A 192 -20.44 -46.26 26.92
C VAL A 192 -19.41 -46.37 28.06
N ILE A 193 -19.63 -45.70 29.18
CA ILE A 193 -18.77 -45.83 30.38
C ILE A 193 -18.97 -47.20 31.04
N SER A 194 -20.20 -47.70 31.18
CA SER A 194 -20.45 -49.03 31.76
C SER A 194 -19.89 -50.18 30.92
N ASP A 195 -20.00 -50.07 29.58
CA ASP A 195 -19.47 -51.09 28.67
C ASP A 195 -17.94 -51.09 28.63
N ASN A 196 -17.29 -49.95 28.91
CA ASN A 196 -15.83 -49.86 29.04
C ASN A 196 -15.28 -50.32 30.41
N LEU A 197 -16.09 -50.35 31.48
CA LEU A 197 -15.70 -50.98 32.76
C LEU A 197 -15.86 -52.50 32.77
N SER A 198 -16.60 -53.07 31.82
CA SER A 198 -16.62 -54.52 31.55
C SER A 198 -15.41 -54.91 30.69
N SER A 199 -14.20 -54.62 31.17
CA SER A 199 -13.00 -55.21 30.56
C SER A 199 -13.05 -56.71 30.81
N SER A 200 -13.40 -57.47 29.76
CA SER A 200 -13.38 -58.94 29.78
C SER A 200 -12.10 -59.44 30.46
N PRO A 201 -12.15 -60.46 31.32
CA PRO A 201 -10.98 -61.01 32.01
C PRO A 201 -9.79 -61.28 31.08
N THR A 202 -10.05 -61.53 29.79
CA THR A 202 -9.05 -61.67 28.74
C THR A 202 -8.26 -60.39 28.47
N LYS A 203 -8.91 -59.22 28.42
CA LYS A 203 -8.24 -57.93 28.23
C LYS A 203 -7.41 -57.55 29.45
N MET A 204 -7.88 -57.85 30.65
CA MET A 204 -7.10 -57.67 31.89
C MET A 204 -5.84 -58.53 31.88
N ARG A 205 -5.95 -59.81 31.47
CA ARG A 205 -4.79 -60.69 31.32
C ARG A 205 -3.80 -60.18 30.27
N GLN A 206 -4.28 -59.69 29.12
CA GLN A 206 -3.45 -59.08 28.09
C GLN A 206 -2.71 -57.84 28.59
N TYR A 207 -3.35 -57.00 29.42
CA TYR A 207 -2.69 -55.85 30.03
C TYR A 207 -1.56 -56.27 30.99
N ILE A 208 -1.81 -57.28 31.84
CA ILE A 208 -0.80 -57.81 32.76
C ILE A 208 0.39 -58.43 31.99
N GLU A 209 0.10 -59.10 30.87
CA GLU A 209 1.11 -59.70 29.99
C GLU A 209 1.95 -58.60 29.30
N LEU A 210 1.30 -57.55 28.79
CA LEU A 210 1.99 -56.39 28.22
C LEU A 210 2.84 -55.63 29.25
N GLU A 211 2.40 -55.49 30.49
CA GLU A 211 3.20 -54.88 31.55
C GLU A 211 4.47 -55.70 31.86
N LYS A 212 4.36 -57.03 31.89
CA LYS A 212 5.53 -57.91 32.04
C LYS A 212 6.50 -57.78 30.87
N ASP A 213 5.99 -57.76 29.64
CA ASP A 213 6.83 -57.62 28.44
C ASP A 213 7.55 -56.26 28.43
N ILE A 214 6.87 -55.18 28.87
CA ILE A 214 7.48 -53.85 28.99
C ILE A 214 8.59 -53.85 30.06
N GLU A 215 8.38 -54.47 31.22
CA GLU A 215 9.42 -54.60 32.24
C GLU A 215 10.64 -55.38 31.72
N GLU A 216 10.42 -56.46 30.95
CA GLU A 216 11.50 -57.25 30.37
C GLU A 216 12.27 -56.48 29.29
N LEU A 217 11.56 -55.70 28.46
CA LEU A 217 12.16 -54.78 27.50
C LEU A 217 13.00 -53.68 28.19
N GLN A 218 12.57 -53.15 29.33
CA GLN A 218 13.35 -52.15 30.08
C GLN A 218 14.62 -52.75 30.71
N ARG A 219 14.56 -54.01 31.17
CA ARG A 219 15.73 -54.73 31.70
C ARG A 219 16.76 -55.04 30.61
N THR A 220 16.32 -55.36 29.40
CA THR A 220 17.23 -55.58 28.26
C THR A 220 17.82 -54.28 27.73
N HIS A 221 17.04 -53.19 27.67
CA HIS A 221 17.54 -51.87 27.27
C HIS A 221 18.61 -51.28 28.21
N SER A 222 18.53 -51.57 29.51
CA SER A 222 19.51 -51.09 30.49
C SER A 222 20.88 -51.80 30.38
N ARG A 223 20.97 -52.91 29.64
CA ARG A 223 22.23 -53.66 29.41
C ARG A 223 22.92 -53.34 28.08
N SER A 224 22.28 -52.70 27.11
CA SER A 224 22.83 -52.57 25.75
C SER A 224 23.09 -51.15 25.23
N VAL A 225 22.91 -50.08 26.01
CA VAL A 225 23.08 -48.69 25.51
C VAL A 225 24.19 -47.95 26.26
N SER A 226 25.42 -48.46 26.14
CA SER A 226 26.67 -47.78 26.52
C SER A 226 27.58 -47.58 25.30
N LYS A 227 26.98 -47.22 24.17
CA LYS A 227 27.66 -46.71 22.96
C LYS A 227 26.59 -46.32 21.97
N PHE A 228 26.30 -45.02 21.85
CA PHE A 228 26.29 -44.29 20.58
C PHE A 228 25.86 -42.84 20.82
N LYS A 229 26.65 -41.92 20.22
CA LYS A 229 26.46 -40.47 20.22
C LYS A 229 25.30 -40.08 19.29
N ASN A 230 24.58 -39.01 19.66
CA ASN A 230 23.75 -38.06 18.89
C ASN A 230 23.89 -38.08 17.35
N PRO A 231 22.94 -37.56 16.52
CA PRO A 231 21.95 -36.48 16.80
C PRO A 231 20.55 -36.77 16.18
N THR A 232 19.47 -36.01 16.45
CA THR A 232 19.00 -34.89 15.62
C THR A 232 17.76 -34.29 16.27
N ARG A 233 17.84 -33.01 16.65
CA ARG A 233 16.71 -32.15 16.99
C ARG A 233 15.99 -31.74 15.71
N LEU A 234 14.67 -31.96 15.63
CA LEU A 234 13.81 -31.24 14.70
C LEU A 234 13.02 -30.21 15.50
N THR A 235 13.41 -28.94 15.35
CA THR A 235 12.63 -27.79 15.79
C THR A 235 11.53 -27.53 14.76
N VAL A 236 10.27 -27.68 15.18
CA VAL A 236 9.12 -27.18 14.44
C VAL A 236 9.11 -25.66 14.60
N ILE A 237 9.22 -24.93 13.48
CA ILE A 237 9.06 -23.48 13.43
C ILE A 237 7.56 -23.24 13.20
N GLU A 238 6.83 -22.87 14.25
CA GLU A 238 5.51 -22.26 14.14
C GLU A 238 5.71 -20.74 14.02
N VAL A 239 5.32 -20.17 12.87
CA VAL A 239 5.26 -18.72 12.68
C VAL A 239 3.89 -18.25 13.15
N PRO A 240 3.78 -17.36 14.15
CA PRO A 240 2.51 -16.76 14.51
C PRO A 240 2.14 -15.63 13.53
N ILE A 241 0.88 -15.65 13.07
CA ILE A 241 0.27 -14.58 12.29
C ILE A 241 0.09 -13.37 13.20
N ALA A 242 0.83 -12.29 12.93
CA ALA A 242 0.70 -11.03 13.66
C ALA A 242 -0.55 -10.27 13.19
N GLU A 243 -1.36 -9.84 14.17
CA GLU A 243 -2.42 -8.86 14.03
C GLU A 243 -1.84 -7.51 13.57
N LEU A 244 -2.29 -7.02 12.41
CA LEU A 244 -1.94 -5.70 11.89
C LEU A 244 -2.76 -4.63 12.61
N ASN A 245 -2.15 -3.99 13.63
CA ASN A 245 -2.67 -2.78 14.24
C ASN A 245 -2.53 -1.58 13.29
N SER A 246 -3.65 -0.94 12.98
CA SER A 246 -3.78 0.15 12.00
C SER A 246 -3.24 1.52 12.47
N GLU A 247 -2.83 1.66 13.74
CA GLU A 247 -2.30 2.92 14.28
C GLU A 247 -0.81 3.17 13.97
N GLU A 248 0.00 2.13 13.73
CA GLU A 248 1.44 2.30 13.45
C GLU A 248 1.73 2.88 12.06
N VAL A 249 0.82 2.69 11.10
CA VAL A 249 1.00 3.15 9.71
C VAL A 249 0.92 4.69 9.63
N THR A 250 0.08 5.32 10.47
CA THR A 250 -0.06 6.78 10.52
C THR A 250 1.12 7.49 11.19
N VAL A 251 1.81 6.85 12.14
CA VAL A 251 2.93 7.47 12.86
C VAL A 251 4.23 7.40 12.05
N ARG A 252 4.46 6.32 11.28
CA ARG A 252 5.63 6.21 10.40
C ARG A 252 5.62 7.24 9.27
N SER A 253 4.46 7.44 8.62
CA SER A 253 4.33 8.41 7.52
C SER A 253 4.60 9.86 7.96
N ARG A 254 4.17 10.25 9.17
CA ARG A 254 4.37 11.61 9.70
C ARG A 254 5.84 11.87 10.09
N ARG A 255 6.54 10.87 10.63
CA ARG A 255 7.97 10.98 10.99
C ARG A 255 8.89 11.06 9.77
N GLU A 256 8.56 10.37 8.68
CA GLU A 256 9.35 10.46 7.44
C GLU A 256 9.17 11.82 6.75
N GLY A 257 7.96 12.37 6.73
CA GLY A 257 7.69 13.69 6.14
C GLY A 257 8.45 14.84 6.83
N GLU A 258 8.61 14.78 8.16
CA GLU A 258 9.39 15.78 8.91
C GLU A 258 10.90 15.65 8.70
N LYS A 259 11.40 14.42 8.50
CA LYS A 259 12.81 14.15 8.21
C LYS A 259 13.25 14.80 6.88
N TRP A 260 12.42 14.70 5.84
CA TRP A 260 12.69 15.31 4.53
C TRP A 260 12.65 16.83 4.55
N LYS A 261 11.74 17.44 5.33
CA LYS A 261 11.70 18.91 5.52
C LYS A 261 12.97 19.43 6.22
N GLY A 262 13.55 18.66 7.14
CA GLY A 262 14.80 19.02 7.81
C GLY A 262 16.02 18.95 6.89
N GLU A 263 16.11 17.90 6.06
CA GLU A 263 17.19 17.71 5.07
C GLU A 263 17.19 18.82 4.01
N LEU A 264 16.03 19.18 3.48
CA LEU A 264 15.90 20.25 2.47
C LEU A 264 16.32 21.63 3.02
N ARG A 265 15.99 21.94 4.28
CA ARG A 265 16.45 23.19 4.93
C ARG A 265 17.96 23.22 5.15
N LYS A 266 18.59 22.07 5.39
CA LYS A 266 20.06 21.96 5.55
C LYS A 266 20.79 22.13 4.21
N LEU A 267 20.19 21.67 3.12
CA LEU A 267 20.74 21.86 1.76
C LEU A 267 20.63 23.32 1.31
N ALA A 268 19.51 23.99 1.60
CA ALA A 268 19.35 25.42 1.30
C ALA A 268 20.41 26.29 2.02
N LYS A 269 20.69 26.01 3.29
CA LYS A 269 21.69 26.75 4.09
C LYS A 269 23.16 26.44 3.75
N ARG A 270 23.45 25.42 2.93
CA ARG A 270 24.82 25.10 2.48
C ARG A 270 25.22 25.81 1.19
N ASN A 271 24.24 26.37 0.49
CA ASN A 271 24.42 27.02 -0.81
C ASN A 271 24.24 28.56 -0.73
N GLU A 272 24.06 29.09 0.48
CA GLU A 272 24.32 30.49 0.84
C GLU A 272 25.76 30.63 1.31
#